data_AF-S7PJ25-F1
#
_entry.id   AF-S7PJ25-F1
#
_cell.length_a   1.000
_cell.length_b   1.000
_cell.length_c   1.000
_cell.angle_alpha   90.00
_cell.angle_beta   90.00
_cell.angle_gamma   90.00
#
_symmetry.space_group_name_H-M   'P 1'
#
loop_
_entity.id
_entity.type
_entity.pdbx_description
1 polymer ?
#
loop_
_entity_poly.entity_id
_entity_poly.type
_entity_poly.pdbx_seq_one_letter_code
_entity_poly.pdbx_strand_id
1 'polypeptide(L)' 'MKKGKFQRERPYKCNVKGCTWEFARSDELKRHNKKHSGERPYLCTLCDRRFARSDHLKQHQKVHQ' A
#
# COMPACT_ATOMS: atom_id res chain seq x y z
N MET A 1 28.51 -26.17 2.54
CA MET A 1 28.39 -24.70 2.62
C MET A 1 28.18 -24.11 1.23
N LYS A 2 26.96 -23.83 0.79
CA LYS A 2 26.75 -22.89 -0.34
C LYS A 2 25.60 -21.98 0.04
N LYS A 3 25.97 -20.75 0.37
CA LYS A 3 25.14 -19.66 0.87
C LYS A 3 23.91 -19.54 -0.05
N GLY A 4 22.72 -19.84 0.51
CA GLY A 4 21.45 -19.64 -0.16
C GLY A 4 21.35 -18.18 -0.58
N LYS A 5 21.37 -17.94 -1.89
CA LYS A 5 21.11 -16.61 -2.44
C LYS A 5 19.63 -16.33 -2.18
N PHE A 6 19.33 -15.56 -1.14
CA PHE A 6 18.03 -14.92 -1.01
C PHE A 6 17.96 -13.86 -2.10
N GLN A 7 17.65 -14.29 -3.33
CA GLN A 7 17.34 -13.38 -4.42
C GLN A 7 16.17 -12.54 -3.92
N ARG A 8 16.28 -11.20 -4.00
CA ARG A 8 15.11 -10.32 -3.82
C ARG A 8 14.21 -10.54 -5.02
N GLU A 9 13.55 -11.69 -5.08
CA GLU A 9 12.53 -11.96 -6.07
C GLU A 9 11.38 -11.00 -5.75
N ARG A 10 11.00 -10.23 -6.77
CA ARG A 10 9.81 -9.38 -6.72
C ARG A 10 8.74 -10.02 -7.62
N PRO A 11 8.18 -11.18 -7.22
CA PRO A 11 7.22 -11.88 -8.06
C PRO A 11 5.91 -11.09 -8.22
N TYR A 12 5.66 -10.11 -7.34
CA TYR A 12 4.42 -9.35 -7.31
C TYR A 12 4.54 -8.09 -8.19
N LYS A 13 4.05 -8.17 -9.42
CA LYS A 13 4.08 -7.06 -10.39
C LYS A 13 2.73 -6.37 -10.47
N CYS A 14 2.74 -5.06 -10.68
CA CYS A 14 1.51 -4.32 -10.97
C CYS A 14 1.06 -4.59 -12.41
N ASN A 15 -0.20 -5.03 -12.59
CA ASN A 15 -0.78 -5.33 -13.89
C ASN A 15 -1.48 -4.11 -14.54
N VAL A 16 -1.33 -2.92 -13.97
CA VAL A 16 -1.95 -1.70 -14.50
C VAL A 16 -1.16 -1.18 -15.68
N LYS A 17 -1.84 -0.92 -16.81
CA LYS A 17 -1.20 -0.36 -18.01
C LYS A 17 -0.52 0.97 -17.67
N GLY A 18 0.78 1.06 -17.98
CA GLY A 18 1.60 2.22 -17.65
C GLY A 18 2.25 2.18 -16.27
N CYS A 19 2.07 1.11 -15.49
CA CYS A 19 2.74 0.91 -14.21
C CYS A 19 3.72 -0.26 -14.26
N THR A 20 5.00 0.01 -14.04
CA THR A 20 6.10 -0.98 -14.06
C THR A 20 6.63 -1.30 -12.66
N TRP A 21 5.81 -1.10 -11.63
CA TRP A 21 6.23 -1.33 -10.25
C TRP A 21 6.11 -2.80 -9.84
N GLU A 22 7.20 -3.30 -9.25
CA GLU A 22 7.32 -4.67 -8.77
C GLU A 22 7.67 -4.67 -7.28
N PHE A 23 7.08 -5.60 -6.55
CA PHE A 23 7.14 -5.70 -5.10
C PHE A 23 7.62 -7.07 -4.64
N ALA A 24 8.31 -7.09 -3.49
CA ALA A 24 8.79 -8.33 -2.89
C ALA A 24 7.67 -9.09 -2.19
N ARG A 25 6.60 -8.38 -1.78
CA ARG A 25 5.48 -8.97 -1.05
C ARG A 25 4.13 -8.63 -1.68
N SER A 26 3.15 -9.51 -1.46
CA SER A 26 1.79 -9.35 -1.95
C SER A 26 1.05 -8.20 -1.28
N ASP A 27 1.33 -7.93 0.01
CA ASP A 27 0.72 -6.82 0.75
C ASP A 27 1.16 -5.46 0.20
N GLU A 28 2.41 -5.35 -0.24
CA GLU A 28 2.94 -4.14 -0.88
C GLU A 28 2.26 -3.87 -2.23
N LEU A 29 2.10 -4.92 -3.07
CA LEU A 29 1.37 -4.82 -4.33
C LEU A 29 -0.10 -4.46 -4.10
N LYS A 30 -0.76 -5.11 -3.12
CA LYS A 30 -2.17 -4.82 -2.78
C LYS A 30 -2.33 -3.37 -2.31
N ARG A 31 -1.40 -2.86 -1.50
CA ARG A 31 -1.38 -1.45 -1.08
C ARG A 31 -1.16 -0.52 -2.26
N HIS A 32 -0.25 -0.86 -3.16
CA HIS A 32 0.01 -0.08 -4.36
C HIS A 32 -1.21 -0.03 -5.29
N ASN A 33 -1.93 -1.14 -5.47
CA ASN A 33 -3.13 -1.18 -6.32
C ASN A 33 -4.24 -0.22 -5.83
N LYS A 34 -4.33 0.06 -4.53
CA LYS A 34 -5.26 1.09 -4.00
C LYS A 34 -4.97 2.50 -4.53
N LYS A 35 -3.73 2.78 -4.95
CA LYS A 35 -3.38 4.05 -5.60
C LYS A 35 -4.01 4.17 -6.99
N HIS A 36 -4.15 3.05 -7.70
CA HIS A 36 -4.77 2.99 -9.02
C HIS A 36 -6.29 3.01 -8.95
N SER A 37 -6.89 2.28 -8.00
CA SER A 37 -8.35 2.32 -7.81
C SER A 37 -8.86 3.63 -7.21
N GLY A 38 -7.96 4.45 -6.64
CA GLY A 38 -8.34 5.66 -5.92
C GLY A 38 -9.16 5.38 -4.66
N GLU A 39 -9.31 4.10 -4.28
CA GLU A 39 -10.12 3.70 -3.14
C GLU A 39 -9.47 4.19 -1.84
N ARG A 40 -10.20 5.06 -1.17
CA ARG A 40 -9.88 5.53 0.16
C ARG A 40 -10.99 5.07 1.11
N PRO A 41 -10.98 3.79 1.50
CA PRO A 41 -12.05 3.21 2.32
C PRO A 41 -12.02 3.73 3.77
N TYR A 42 -10.92 4.34 4.20
CA TYR A 42 -10.76 4.81 5.57
C TYR A 42 -11.19 6.28 5.66
N LEU A 43 -12.40 6.53 6.16
CA LEU A 43 -12.95 7.86 6.38
C LEU A 43 -12.62 8.34 7.81
N CYS A 44 -12.17 9.58 7.93
CA CYS A 44 -12.15 10.26 9.22
C CYS A 44 -13.54 10.82 9.51
N THR A 45 -14.19 10.36 10.57
CA THR A 45 -15.53 10.78 10.97
C THR A 45 -15.60 12.20 11.55
N LEU A 46 -14.45 12.85 11.79
CA LEU A 46 -14.37 14.19 12.37
C LEU A 46 -14.27 15.30 11.32
N CYS A 47 -13.73 15.00 10.14
CA CYS A 47 -13.51 16.00 9.08
C CYS A 47 -13.74 15.44 7.66
N ASP A 48 -14.38 14.27 7.56
CA ASP A 48 -14.68 13.55 6.32
C ASP A 48 -13.49 13.29 5.38
N ARG A 49 -12.26 13.40 5.91
CA ARG A 49 -11.04 13.17 5.14
C ARG A 49 -10.84 11.68 4.90
N ARG A 50 -10.66 11.30 3.64
CA ARG A 50 -10.47 9.91 3.23
C ARG A 50 -8.99 9.54 3.09
N PHE A 51 -8.63 8.37 3.58
CA PHE A 51 -7.29 7.79 3.56
C PHE A 51 -7.29 6.43 2.85
N ALA A 52 -6.19 6.13 2.16
CA ALA A 52 -5.97 4.83 1.50
C ALA A 52 -5.51 3.73 2.48
N ARG A 53 -5.09 4.11 3.69
CA ARG A 53 -4.56 3.19 4.70
C ARG A 53 -5.08 3.51 6.11
N SER A 54 -5.30 2.47 6.91
CA SER A 54 -5.78 2.59 8.30
C SER A 54 -4.75 3.21 9.23
N ASP A 55 -3.47 2.92 9.06
CA ASP A 55 -2.39 3.48 9.88
C ASP A 55 -2.24 4.99 9.66
N HIS A 56 -2.44 5.45 8.43
CA HIS A 56 -2.49 6.88 8.12
C HIS A 56 -3.72 7.56 8.74
N LEU A 57 -4.90 6.92 8.70
CA LEU A 57 -6.10 7.42 9.38
C LEU A 57 -5.85 7.51 10.90
N LYS A 58 -5.29 6.46 11.50
CA LYS A 58 -5.01 6.41 12.95
C LYS A 58 -4.02 7.50 13.37
N GLN A 59 -3.00 7.77 12.56
CA GLN A 59 -2.09 8.89 12.80
C GLN A 59 -2.80 10.24 12.64
N HIS A 60 -3.63 10.39 11.61
CA HIS A 60 -4.40 11.61 11.38
C HIS A 60 -5.39 11.90 12.50
N GLN A 61 -6.02 10.88 13.08
CA GLN A 61 -6.95 11.05 14.21
C GLN A 61 -6.30 11.73 15.42
N LYS A 62 -4.97 11.62 15.59
CA LYS A 62 -4.24 12.33 16.65
C LYS A 62 -4.21 13.86 16.45
N VAL A 63 -4.42 14.34 15.23
CA VAL A 63 -4.47 15.78 14.93
C VAL A 63 -5.77 16.42 15.41
N HIS A 64 -6.81 15.61 15.62
CA HIS A 64 -8.09 16.08 16.17
C HIS A 64 -8.19 15.94 17.70
N GLN A 65 -7.11 15.50 18.35
CA GLN A 65 -7.03 15.52 19.81
C GLN A 65 -6.86 16.94 20.34
#